data_AF-M3Z0M0-F1
#
_entry.id   AF-M3Z0M0-F1
#
_cell.length_a   1.000
_cell.length_b   1.000
_cell.length_c   1.000
_cell.angle_alpha   90.00
_cell.angle_beta   90.00
_cell.angle_gamma   90.00
#
_symmetry.space_group_name_H-M   'P 1'
#
loop_
_entity.id
_entity.type
_entity.pdbx_description
1 polymer ?
#
loop_
_entity_poly.entity_id
_entity_poly.type
_entity_poly.pdbx_seq_one_letter_code
_entity_poly.pdbx_strand_id
1 'polypeptide(L)'
;QGTRRTRSDKDQSSLEGRDLSQDHNALKLELNHKRKFEKNPNTWRLNSILLKNEWVNREIKEELKKIMETNDNENTTVQNLWDTTKAVLRGKYIAVQAFLKKQERSQVHNLTLHLKELEKEQET
;
A
#
# COMPACT_ATOMS: atom_id res chain seq x y z
N GLN A 1 -81.94 -4.91 -22.49
CA GLN A 1 -80.75 -5.34 -21.72
C GLN A 1 -79.85 -6.11 -22.67
N GLY A 2 -78.55 -5.80 -22.72
CA GLY A 2 -77.64 -6.45 -23.66
C GLY A 2 -76.28 -5.78 -23.70
N THR A 3 -75.50 -5.99 -22.64
CA THR A 3 -74.13 -5.49 -22.45
C THR A 3 -73.18 -6.14 -23.46
N ARG A 4 -72.42 -5.32 -24.18
CA ARG A 4 -71.39 -5.76 -25.13
C ARG A 4 -70.10 -6.11 -24.37
N ARG A 5 -69.64 -7.34 -24.52
CA ARG A 5 -68.34 -7.85 -24.03
C ARG A 5 -67.22 -7.44 -24.98
N THR A 6 -66.06 -7.07 -24.43
CA THR A 6 -64.71 -7.31 -24.99
C THR A 6 -63.75 -7.48 -23.80
N ARG A 7 -63.24 -8.69 -23.56
CA ARG A 7 -61.88 -9.16 -23.90
C ARG A 7 -60.86 -8.58 -22.90
N SER A 8 -60.64 -9.26 -21.76
CA SER A 8 -59.64 -10.31 -21.52
C SER A 8 -58.22 -9.76 -21.58
N ASP A 9 -57.55 -9.75 -20.42
CA ASP A 9 -56.18 -10.28 -20.16
C ASP A 9 -55.93 -10.10 -18.64
N LYS A 10 -56.04 -11.17 -17.83
CA LYS A 10 -54.95 -12.06 -17.38
C LYS A 10 -53.79 -11.33 -16.70
N ASP A 11 -54.04 -10.79 -15.51
CA ASP A 11 -52.97 -10.52 -14.53
C ASP A 11 -52.86 -11.69 -13.56
N GLN A 12 -51.99 -12.64 -13.91
CA GLN A 12 -51.61 -13.73 -13.03
C GLN A 12 -50.12 -14.02 -13.22
N SER A 13 -49.28 -13.44 -12.36
CA SER A 13 -48.14 -14.14 -11.74
C SER A 13 -47.26 -13.17 -10.95
N SER A 14 -47.16 -13.46 -9.65
CA SER A 14 -46.01 -13.18 -8.77
C SER A 14 -44.67 -13.40 -9.48
N LEU A 15 -43.62 -12.68 -9.07
CA LEU A 15 -42.32 -13.26 -8.66
C LEU A 15 -41.28 -12.15 -8.41
N GLU A 16 -40.77 -12.20 -7.18
CA GLU A 16 -39.36 -12.08 -6.78
C GLU A 16 -38.60 -10.76 -6.87
N GLY A 17 -37.91 -10.52 -5.75
CA GLY A 17 -37.03 -9.40 -5.51
C GLY A 17 -35.94 -9.31 -6.56
N ARG A 18 -35.74 -8.09 -7.06
CA ARG A 18 -34.49 -7.74 -7.72
C ARG A 18 -33.45 -7.50 -6.62
N ASP A 19 -32.81 -8.59 -6.24
CA ASP A 19 -31.45 -8.57 -5.73
C ASP A 19 -30.61 -7.86 -6.81
N LEU A 20 -30.26 -6.60 -6.56
CA LEU A 20 -29.20 -5.92 -7.29
C LEU A 20 -27.89 -6.49 -6.77
N SER A 21 -27.68 -7.78 -7.08
CA SER A 21 -26.37 -8.41 -7.04
C SER A 21 -25.49 -7.51 -7.88
N GLN A 22 -24.64 -6.74 -7.20
CA GLN A 22 -23.57 -5.99 -7.82
C GLN A 22 -22.90 -6.96 -8.79
N ASP A 23 -22.97 -6.65 -10.08
CA ASP A 23 -22.27 -7.38 -11.14
C ASP A 23 -20.77 -7.28 -10.85
N HIS A 24 -20.30 -8.09 -9.91
CA HIS A 24 -18.91 -8.30 -9.59
C HIS A 24 -18.37 -9.19 -10.69
N ASN A 25 -18.10 -8.57 -11.83
CA ASN A 25 -17.22 -9.16 -12.82
C ASN A 25 -15.86 -9.33 -12.14
N ALA A 26 -15.59 -10.53 -11.65
CA ALA A 26 -14.33 -10.87 -11.03
C ALA A 26 -13.23 -10.73 -12.08
N LEU A 27 -12.53 -9.60 -12.04
CA LEU A 27 -11.38 -9.32 -12.89
C LEU A 27 -10.24 -10.27 -12.48
N LYS A 28 -10.17 -11.42 -13.16
CA LYS A 28 -9.14 -12.43 -12.95
C LYS A 28 -7.85 -11.98 -13.65
N LEU A 29 -6.93 -11.38 -12.89
CA LEU A 29 -5.62 -10.99 -13.40
C LEU A 29 -4.65 -12.19 -13.32
N GLU A 30 -4.45 -12.90 -14.43
CA GLU A 30 -3.43 -13.95 -14.54
C GLU A 30 -2.07 -13.34 -14.87
N LEU A 31 -1.23 -13.13 -13.86
CA LEU A 31 0.11 -12.59 -14.04
C LEU A 31 1.10 -13.69 -14.46
N ASN A 32 1.19 -13.96 -15.77
CA ASN A 32 2.20 -14.84 -16.35
C ASN A 32 3.60 -14.20 -16.30
N HIS A 33 4.33 -14.42 -15.21
CA HIS A 33 5.70 -13.94 -15.06
C HIS A 33 6.70 -14.89 -15.73
N LYS A 34 6.71 -14.97 -17.06
CA LYS A 34 7.87 -15.52 -17.80
C LYS A 34 8.96 -14.46 -17.93
N ARG A 35 9.53 -14.00 -16.81
CA ARG A 35 10.73 -13.17 -16.81
C ARG A 35 11.93 -14.03 -16.45
N LYS A 36 12.88 -14.11 -17.37
CA LYS A 36 14.25 -14.50 -17.01
C LYS A 36 14.68 -13.52 -15.92
N PHE A 37 14.91 -14.01 -14.71
CA PHE A 37 15.51 -13.21 -13.65
C PHE A 37 16.99 -12.99 -14.03
N GLU A 38 17.25 -12.06 -14.94
CA GLU A 38 18.49 -11.30 -14.80
C GLU A 38 18.43 -10.69 -13.40
N LYS A 39 19.41 -11.04 -12.58
CA LYS A 39 19.55 -10.50 -11.22
C LYS A 39 19.80 -9.01 -11.38
N ASN A 40 18.73 -8.21 -11.39
CA ASN A 40 18.83 -6.76 -11.44
C ASN A 40 19.55 -6.31 -10.16
N PRO A 41 20.79 -5.79 -10.24
CA PRO A 41 21.57 -5.39 -9.07
C PRO A 41 20.90 -4.24 -8.29
N ASN A 42 19.93 -3.55 -8.91
CA ASN A 42 19.22 -2.40 -8.34
C ASN A 42 17.85 -2.76 -7.73
N THR A 43 17.65 -4.00 -7.31
CA THR A 43 16.41 -4.41 -6.63
C THR A 43 16.43 -3.92 -5.19
N TRP A 44 15.99 -2.69 -4.97
CA TRP A 44 15.76 -2.19 -3.61
C TRP A 44 14.64 -3.00 -2.96
N ARG A 45 14.94 -3.57 -1.79
CA ARG A 45 13.98 -4.32 -0.99
C ARG A 45 13.55 -3.48 0.21
N LEU A 46 12.24 -3.26 0.32
CA LEU A 46 11.67 -2.59 1.49
C LEU A 46 11.79 -3.50 2.71
N ASN A 47 12.32 -2.97 3.81
CA ASN A 47 12.37 -3.70 5.07
C ASN A 47 10.97 -3.68 5.72
N SER A 48 10.38 -4.86 5.90
CA SER A 48 9.04 -5.04 6.45
C SER A 48 8.91 -4.64 7.92
N ILE A 49 10.01 -4.53 8.67
CA ILE A 49 10.00 -4.05 10.06
C ILE A 49 9.60 -2.57 10.12
N LEU A 50 9.97 -1.77 9.11
CA LEU A 50 9.61 -0.35 9.05
C LEU A 50 8.12 -0.14 8.85
N LEU A 51 7.47 -1.08 8.14
CA LEU A 51 6.02 -1.11 7.96
C LEU A 51 5.26 -1.46 9.25
N LYS A 52 5.95 -2.02 10.24
CA LYS A 52 5.36 -2.30 11.56
C LYS A 52 5.47 -1.11 12.51
N ASN A 53 6.26 -0.09 12.15
CA ASN A 53 6.42 1.10 12.96
C ASN A 53 5.23 2.04 12.75
N GLU A 54 4.45 2.26 13.81
CA GLU A 54 3.25 3.09 13.75
C GLU A 54 3.52 4.55 13.38
N TRP A 55 4.66 5.10 13.81
CA TRP A 55 5.05 6.48 13.51
C TRP A 55 5.35 6.64 12.01
N VAL A 56 6.14 5.72 11.43
CA VAL A 56 6.42 5.70 9.98
C VAL A 56 5.13 5.57 9.18
N ASN A 57 4.22 4.70 9.60
CA ASN A 57 2.92 4.52 8.96
C ASN A 57 2.03 5.77 9.02
N ARG A 58 2.03 6.47 10.16
CA ARG A 58 1.27 7.71 10.33
C ARG A 58 1.79 8.79 9.39
N GLU A 59 3.09 8.97 9.33
CA GLU A 59 3.69 10.00 8.47
C GLU A 59 3.44 9.72 6.98
N ILE A 60 3.46 8.45 6.58
CA ILE A 60 3.10 8.03 5.23
C ILE A 60 1.64 8.34 4.91
N LYS A 61 0.73 8.11 5.86
CA LYS A 61 -0.69 8.45 5.68
C LYS A 61 -0.91 9.94 5.49
N GLU A 62 -0.24 10.78 6.27
CA GLU A 62 -0.35 12.25 6.14
C GLU A 62 0.21 12.75 4.80
N GLU A 63 1.33 12.20 4.34
CA GLU A 63 1.91 12.57 3.04
C GLU A 63 1.03 12.12 1.87
N LEU A 64 0.43 10.92 1.95
CA LEU A 64 -0.55 10.47 0.97
C LEU A 64 -1.77 11.39 0.94
N LYS A 65 -2.29 11.78 2.11
CA LYS A 65 -3.42 12.70 2.22
C LYS A 65 -3.10 14.05 1.58
N LYS A 66 -1.92 14.60 1.86
CA LYS A 66 -1.43 15.84 1.23
C LYS A 66 -1.36 15.74 -0.29
N ILE A 67 -0.84 14.63 -0.80
CA ILE A 67 -0.74 14.38 -2.25
C ILE A 67 -2.13 14.27 -2.89
N MET A 68 -3.12 13.71 -2.20
CA MET A 68 -4.51 13.67 -2.67
C MET A 68 -5.17 15.06 -2.64
N GLU A 69 -5.01 15.82 -1.56
CA GLU A 69 -5.60 17.16 -1.39
C GLU A 69 -5.04 18.20 -2.37
N THR A 70 -3.76 18.10 -2.72
CA THR A 70 -3.10 19.06 -3.64
C THR A 70 -3.35 18.76 -5.13
N ASN A 71 -3.98 17.63 -5.45
CA ASN A 71 -4.11 17.17 -6.83
C ASN A 71 -5.54 17.24 -7.40
N ASP A 72 -6.39 18.11 -6.83
CA ASP A 72 -7.71 18.47 -7.35
C ASP A 72 -7.61 19.39 -8.60
N ASN A 73 -6.62 19.14 -9.47
CA ASN A 73 -6.43 19.87 -10.72
C ASN A 73 -6.65 18.92 -11.92
N GLU A 74 -7.41 19.37 -12.91
CA GLU A 74 -7.80 18.56 -14.09
C GLU A 74 -6.61 18.15 -14.98
N ASN A 75 -5.40 18.65 -14.74
CA ASN A 75 -4.24 18.48 -15.62
C ASN A 75 -3.27 17.36 -15.20
N THR A 76 -3.43 16.76 -14.01
CA THR A 76 -2.46 15.77 -13.51
C THR A 76 -2.97 14.34 -13.69
N THR A 77 -2.37 13.60 -14.63
CA THR A 77 -2.71 12.19 -14.86
C THR A 77 -2.48 11.34 -13.60
N VAL A 78 -3.41 10.45 -13.26
CA VAL A 78 -3.35 9.51 -12.11
C VAL A 78 -2.02 8.74 -12.06
N GLN A 79 -1.42 8.44 -13.21
CA GLN A 79 -0.12 7.78 -13.31
C GLN A 79 1.02 8.63 -12.71
N ASN A 80 1.10 9.91 -13.06
CA ASN A 80 2.12 10.83 -12.53
C ASN A 80 1.97 11.01 -11.02
N LEU A 81 0.73 11.00 -10.53
CA LEU A 81 0.44 11.05 -9.11
C LEU A 81 1.00 9.82 -8.38
N TRP A 82 0.73 8.62 -8.92
CA TRP A 82 1.22 7.36 -8.36
C TRP A 82 2.75 7.27 -8.41
N ASP A 83 3.38 7.71 -9.51
CA ASP A 83 4.84 7.71 -9.64
C ASP A 83 5.50 8.68 -8.66
N THR A 84 4.95 9.89 -8.51
CA THR A 84 5.41 10.88 -7.52
C THR A 84 5.28 10.35 -6.11
N THR A 85 4.11 9.76 -5.78
CA THR A 85 3.84 9.16 -4.48
C THR A 85 4.86 8.06 -4.16
N LYS A 86 5.09 7.14 -5.09
CA LYS A 86 6.08 6.06 -4.93
C LYS A 86 7.49 6.62 -4.70
N ALA A 87 7.88 7.67 -5.43
CA ALA A 87 9.20 8.29 -5.29
C ALA A 87 9.38 8.92 -3.89
N VAL A 88 8.37 9.68 -3.42
CA VAL A 88 8.37 10.30 -2.08
C VAL A 88 8.48 9.24 -0.99
N LEU A 89 7.64 8.20 -1.05
CA LEU A 89 7.64 7.13 -0.06
C LEU A 89 9.00 6.42 -0.03
N ARG A 90 9.55 6.09 -1.20
CA ARG A 90 10.85 5.43 -1.30
C ARG A 90 11.96 6.28 -0.68
N GLY A 91 11.98 7.59 -0.96
CA GLY A 91 12.94 8.52 -0.36
C GLY A 91 12.89 8.51 1.17
N LYS A 92 11.68 8.59 1.74
CA LYS A 92 11.46 8.55 3.20
C LYS A 92 11.94 7.25 3.82
N TYR A 93 11.58 6.10 3.23
CA TYR A 93 12.04 4.80 3.75
C TYR A 93 13.56 4.67 3.73
N ILE A 94 14.22 5.13 2.66
CA ILE A 94 15.69 5.11 2.57
C ILE A 94 16.32 5.97 3.66
N ALA A 95 15.77 7.17 3.89
CA ALA A 95 16.24 8.07 4.94
C ALA A 95 16.10 7.44 6.34
N VAL A 96 14.94 6.85 6.64
CA VAL A 96 14.69 6.15 7.92
C VAL A 96 15.64 4.96 8.08
N GLN A 97 15.85 4.16 7.04
CA GLN A 97 16.80 3.05 7.07
C GLN A 97 18.23 3.51 7.36
N ALA A 98 18.68 4.57 6.68
CA ALA A 98 20.01 5.12 6.88
C ALA A 98 20.19 5.64 8.31
N PHE A 99 19.17 6.32 8.85
CA PHE A 99 19.15 6.79 10.23
C PHE A 99 19.26 5.63 11.24
N LEU A 100 18.41 4.61 11.13
CA LEU A 100 18.43 3.47 12.04
C LEU A 100 19.76 2.71 11.97
N LYS A 101 20.31 2.49 10.78
CA LYS A 101 21.61 1.85 10.60
C LYS A 101 22.74 2.65 11.25
N LYS A 102 22.68 3.98 11.19
CA LYS A 102 23.64 4.85 11.86
C LYS A 102 23.50 4.75 13.38
N GLN A 103 22.27 4.72 13.89
CA GLN A 103 21.98 4.61 15.32
C GLN A 103 22.48 3.27 15.89
N GLU A 104 22.17 2.16 15.21
CA GLU A 104 22.62 0.81 15.58
C GLU A 104 24.15 0.72 15.66
N ARG A 105 24.84 1.23 14.63
CA ARG A 105 26.32 1.27 14.61
C ARG A 105 26.90 2.05 15.79
N SER A 106 26.29 3.17 16.14
CA SER A 106 26.72 3.99 17.28
C SER A 106 26.56 3.23 18.60
N GLN A 107 25.43 2.56 18.80
CA GLN A 107 25.19 1.75 19.99
C GLN A 107 26.19 0.59 20.10
N VAL A 108 26.40 -0.16 19.02
CA VAL A 108 27.39 -1.25 18.96
C VAL A 108 28.79 -0.72 19.26
N HIS A 109 29.16 0.42 18.68
CA HIS A 109 30.46 1.03 18.93
C HIS A 109 30.66 1.41 20.40
N ASN A 110 29.69 2.07 21.02
CA ASN A 110 29.75 2.45 22.43
C ASN A 110 29.85 1.23 23.34
N LEU A 111 29.05 0.19 23.10
CA LEU A 111 29.10 -1.05 23.87
C LEU A 111 30.47 -1.76 23.70
N THR A 112 31.01 -1.76 22.48
CA THR A 112 32.33 -2.34 22.20
C THR A 112 33.44 -1.60 22.94
N LEU A 113 33.37 -0.26 22.99
CA LEU A 113 34.33 0.53 23.75
C LEU A 113 34.23 0.23 25.25
N HIS A 114 33.01 0.17 25.77
CA HIS A 114 32.79 -0.10 27.19
C HIS A 114 33.30 -1.49 27.60
N LEU A 115 33.08 -2.52 26.77
CA LEU A 115 33.62 -3.86 27.02
C LEU A 115 35.16 -3.88 27.06
N LYS A 116 35.81 -3.16 26.14
CA LYS A 116 37.29 -3.07 26.12
C LYS A 116 37.86 -2.35 27.34
N GLU A 117 37.14 -1.38 27.89
CA GLU A 117 37.53 -0.70 29.13
C GLU A 117 37.49 -1.69 30.29
N LEU A 118 36.38 -2.42 30.42
CA LEU A 118 36.18 -3.43 31.47
C LEU A 118 37.20 -4.58 31.38
N GLU A 119 37.53 -5.05 30.19
CA GLU A 119 38.57 -6.08 29.98
C GLU A 119 39.94 -5.62 30.51
N LYS A 120 40.31 -4.35 30.28
CA LYS A 120 41.56 -3.79 30.79
C LYS A 120 41.57 -3.65 32.30
N GLU A 121 40.45 -3.21 32.89
CA GLU A 121 40.31 -3.12 34.35
C GLU A 121 40.45 -4.49 35.01
N GLN A 122 40.00 -5.56 34.34
CA GLN A 122 40.07 -6.94 34.85
C GLN A 122 41.46 -7.59 34.70
N GLU A 123 42.27 -7.12 33.75
CA GLU A 123 43.66 -7.57 33.55
C GLU A 123 44.68 -6.87 34.47
N THR A 124 44.27 -5.81 35.17
CA THR A 124 45.03 -5.15 36.26
C THR A 124 44.81 -5.78 37.63
#